data_AF-A0A4Q3RV35-F1
#
_entry.id   AF-A0A4Q3RV35-F1
#
_cell.length_a   1.000
_cell.length_b   1.000
_cell.length_c   1.000
_cell.angle_alpha   90.00
_cell.angle_beta   90.00
_cell.angle_gamma   90.00
#
_symmetry.space_group_name_H-M   'P 1'
#
loop_
_entity.id
_entity.type
_entity.pdbx_description
1 polymer ?
#
loop_
_entity_poly.entity_id
_entity_poly.type
_entity_poly.pdbx_seq_one_letter_code
_entity_poly.pdbx_strand_id
1 'polypeptide(L)' 'MAKKILGYIKLQVPAGSATPSPPIGPALGQRGVNIMGFCKEFTARTENVQKGTPLPTVITVYQD' A
#
# COMPACT_ATOMS: atom_id res chain seq x y z
N MET A 1 -18.88 -3.81 -13.07
CA MET A 1 -19.36 -2.53 -12.50
C MET A 1 -18.13 -1.75 -12.06
N ALA A 2 -17.88 -0.56 -12.63
CA ALA A 2 -16.67 0.21 -12.32
C ALA A 2 -16.92 1.04 -11.05
N LYS A 3 -16.30 0.66 -9.93
CA LYS A 3 -16.34 1.44 -8.69
C LYS A 3 -15.70 2.82 -8.93
N LYS A 4 -16.30 3.88 -8.40
CA LYS A 4 -15.79 5.25 -8.58
C LYS A 4 -14.45 5.39 -7.86
N ILE A 5 -13.43 5.91 -8.54
CA ILE A 5 -12.11 6.10 -7.91
C ILE A 5 -12.19 7.32 -6.99
N LEU A 6 -11.96 7.13 -5.68
CA LEU A 6 -11.84 8.21 -4.69
C LEU A 6 -10.49 8.94 -4.81
N GLY A 7 -9.46 8.23 -5.26
CA GLY A 7 -8.16 8.83 -5.53
C GLY A 7 -7.03 7.80 -5.60
N TYR A 8 -5.81 8.32 -5.71
CA TYR A 8 -4.60 7.53 -5.75
C TYR A 8 -3.67 7.95 -4.63
N ILE A 9 -3.04 6.98 -3.99
CA ILE A 9 -1.98 7.19 -3.01
C ILE A 9 -0.69 6.64 -3.62
N LYS A 10 0.35 7.48 -3.71
CA LYS A 10 1.66 7.08 -4.21
C LYS A 10 2.63 7.04 -3.04
N LEU A 11 3.19 5.87 -2.77
CA LEU A 11 4.11 5.63 -1.65
C LEU A 11 5.32 4.86 -2.17
N GLN A 12 6.44 4.97 -1.46
CA GLN A 12 7.59 4.10 -1.67
C GLN A 12 7.67 3.13 -0.51
N VAL A 13 7.62 1.84 -0.80
CA VAL A 13 7.58 0.79 0.22
C VAL A 13 8.70 -0.22 -0.04
N PRO A 14 9.57 -0.48 0.95
CA PRO A 14 10.59 -1.50 0.81
C PRO A 14 9.98 -2.91 0.71
N ALA A 15 10.43 -3.68 -0.28
CA ALA A 15 10.02 -5.06 -0.51
C ALA A 15 10.18 -5.92 0.76
N GLY A 16 9.18 -6.75 1.06
CA GLY A 16 9.19 -7.65 2.22
C GLY A 16 9.22 -6.97 3.59
N SER A 17 9.07 -5.64 3.66
CA SER A 17 9.10 -4.86 4.91
C SER A 17 8.02 -3.77 4.93
N ALA A 18 6.82 -4.07 4.43
CA ALA A 18 5.69 -3.18 4.59
C ALA A 18 5.23 -3.16 6.06
N THR A 19 5.45 -2.04 6.74
CA THR A 19 5.03 -1.83 8.12
C THR A 19 4.07 -0.64 8.22
N PRO A 20 3.16 -0.61 9.21
CA PRO A 20 2.22 0.50 9.42
C PRO A 20 2.90 1.80 9.89
N SER A 21 4.21 1.91 9.80
CA SER A 21 4.99 3.09 10.18
C SER A 21 4.73 4.26 9.22
N PRO A 22 4.97 5.51 9.64
CA PRO A 22 5.03 6.64 8.70
C PRO A 22 6.05 6.36 7.59
N PRO A 23 5.74 6.60 6.30
CA PRO A 23 4.59 7.34 5.76
C PRO A 23 3.33 6.50 5.44
N ILE A 24 3.42 5.17 5.53
CA ILE A 24 2.38 4.22 5.08
C ILE A 24 1.12 4.32 5.95
N GLY A 25 1.30 4.26 7.28
CA GLY A 25 0.19 4.28 8.24
C GLY A 25 -0.71 5.51 8.10
N PRO A 26 -0.17 6.74 8.20
CA PRO A 26 -0.95 7.96 8.03
C PRO A 26 -1.60 8.09 6.65
N ALA A 27 -0.88 7.80 5.57
CA ALA A 27 -1.40 7.98 4.21
C ALA A 27 -2.59 7.07 3.88
N LEU A 28 -2.53 5.82 4.32
CA LEU A 28 -3.61 4.84 4.15
C LEU A 28 -4.75 5.10 5.14
N GLY A 29 -4.42 5.35 6.41
CA GLY A 29 -5.41 5.61 7.46
C GLY A 29 -6.28 6.84 7.19
N GLN A 30 -5.67 7.94 6.72
CA GLN A 30 -6.42 9.15 6.34
C GLN A 30 -7.43 8.92 5.20
N ARG A 31 -7.24 7.87 4.40
CA ARG A 31 -8.11 7.51 3.27
C ARG A 31 -9.03 6.34 3.58
N GLY A 32 -9.04 5.86 4.83
CA GLY A 32 -9.86 4.72 5.27
C GLY A 32 -9.41 3.38 4.66
N VAL A 33 -8.18 3.28 4.17
CA VAL A 33 -7.65 2.05 3.57
C VAL A 33 -7.12 1.13 4.67
N ASN A 34 -7.39 -0.17 4.55
CA ASN A 34 -6.91 -1.16 5.50
C ASN A 34 -5.37 -1.33 5.44
N ILE A 35 -4.68 -0.73 6.42
CA ILE A 35 -3.21 -0.73 6.51
C ILE A 35 -2.65 -2.14 6.67
N MET A 36 -3.23 -2.95 7.57
CA MET A 36 -2.74 -4.31 7.82
C MET A 36 -2.95 -5.22 6.60
N GLY A 37 -4.09 -5.07 5.91
CA GLY A 37 -4.36 -5.78 4.67
C GLY A 37 -3.34 -5.44 3.59
N PHE A 38 -3.08 -4.14 3.40
CA PHE A 38 -2.04 -3.66 2.48
C PHE A 38 -0.66 -4.23 2.81
N CYS A 39 -0.23 -4.17 4.08
CA CYS A 39 1.09 -4.67 4.47
C CYS A 39 1.28 -6.16 4.17
N LYS A 40 0.25 -6.99 4.43
CA LYS A 40 0.27 -8.42 4.12
C LYS A 40 0.32 -8.68 2.62
N GLU A 41 -0.58 -8.04 1.87
CA GLU A 41 -0.68 -8.24 0.43
C GLU A 41 0.58 -7.74 -0.30
N PHE A 42 1.11 -6.58 0.12
CA PHE A 42 2.35 -6.05 -0.42
C PHE A 42 3.53 -6.98 -0.13
N THR A 43 3.63 -7.51 1.10
CA THR A 43 4.70 -8.47 1.45
C THR A 43 4.61 -9.74 0.61
N ALA A 44 3.41 -10.30 0.41
CA ALA A 44 3.21 -11.47 -0.44
C ALA A 44 3.56 -11.19 -1.91
N ARG A 45 3.16 -10.03 -2.45
CA ARG A 45 3.47 -9.64 -3.83
C ARG A 45 4.96 -9.36 -4.07
N THR A 46 5.66 -8.94 -3.02
CA THR A 46 7.08 -8.55 -3.08
C THR A 46 8.02 -9.62 -2.52
N GLU A 47 7.50 -10.81 -2.23
CA GLU A 47 8.28 -11.93 -1.70
C GLU A 47 9.40 -12.36 -2.65
N ASN A 48 9.18 -12.23 -3.96
CA ASN A 48 10.15 -12.54 -5.01
C ASN A 48 11.15 -11.40 -5.29
N VAL A 49 11.00 -10.26 -4.61
CA VAL A 49 11.90 -9.10 -4.75
C VAL A 49 12.84 -9.09 -3.55
N GLN A 50 14.10 -8.72 -3.78
CA GLN A 50 15.09 -8.62 -2.73
C GLN A 50 14.59 -7.70 -1.61
N LYS A 51 14.51 -8.24 -0.38
CA LYS A 51 14.02 -7.51 0.79
C LYS A 51 14.77 -6.18 0.94
N GLY A 52 14.03 -5.11 1.21
CA GLY A 52 14.59 -3.77 1.33
C GLY A 52 14.69 -2.99 0.01
N THR A 53 14.40 -3.60 -1.14
CA THR A 53 14.33 -2.87 -2.42
C THR A 53 13.18 -1.85 -2.35
N PRO A 54 13.43 -0.54 -2.55
CA PRO A 54 12.40 0.47 -2.46
C PRO A 54 11.52 0.41 -3.72
N LEU A 55 10.30 -0.12 -3.57
CA LEU A 55 9.37 -0.27 -4.68
C LEU A 55 8.38 0.91 -4.71
N PRO A 56 8.18 1.56 -5.87
CA PRO A 56 7.13 2.55 -6.04
C PRO A 56 5.77 1.85 -6.06
N THR A 57 4.90 2.21 -5.13
CA THR A 57 3.58 1.59 -4.95
C THR A 57 2.49 2.62 -5.17
N VAL A 58 1.57 2.31 -6.08
CA VAL A 58 0.38 3.13 -6.35
C VAL A 58 -0.85 2.38 -5.88
N ILE A 59 -1.59 2.99 -4.96
CA ILE A 59 -2.77 2.41 -4.34
C ILE A 59 -3.97 3.21 -4.82
N THR A 60 -4.83 2.55 -5.58
CA THR A 60 -6.08 3.14 -6.05
C THR A 60 -7.15 2.92 -5.00
N VAL A 61 -7.68 4.00 -4.45
CA VAL A 61 -8.79 3.96 -3.49
C VAL A 61 -10.08 4.05 -4.27
N TYR A 62 -10.95 3.06 -4.11
CA TYR A 62 -12.27 3.04 -4.73
C TYR A 62 -13.32 3.45 -3.67
N GLN A 63 -14.33 4.20 -4.10
CA GLN A 63 -15.57 4.40 -3.36
C GLN A 63 -16.35 3.09 -3.45
N ASP A 64 -16.69 2.51 -2.30
CA ASP A 64 -17.68 1.42 -2.26
C ASP A 64 -19.05 1.90 -2.75
#